data_AF-A0A2G5EYQ4-F1
#
_entry.id   AF-A0A2G5EYQ4-F1
#
_cell.length_a   1.000
_cell.length_b   1.000
_cell.length_c   1.000
_cell.angle_alpha   90.00
_cell.angle_beta   90.00
_cell.angle_gamma   90.00
#
_symmetry.space_group_name_H-M   'P 1'
#
loop_
_entity.id
_entity.type
_entity.pdbx_description
1 polymer ?
#
loop_
_entity_poly.entity_id
_entity_poly.type
_entity_poly.pdbx_seq_one_letter_code
_entity_poly.pdbx_strand_id
1 'polypeptide(L)'
;MEEEIMVFGEVKTVASLLVMDLSGQIKQFSWAEDTQAWFMFWSQPRQHCDVYRYCGAFGVCNQIGLPFCTCLNGFEPRSPKDWNLNDFSGGCMRKTSLQCGDEDGFLQVQVVKQPDNQQSLNIRSADDCKLSCLKECSCHAYALNKSCLVWNGDLFNLHQSPDGDNRLSIQLRLAAYEISSSGDLSVEHETEQGNLELPSFDFNTVAEATNNFSNKLGQGGFGPVYKGKLLDGREIAVKRLSRSSGQGVQEFKNELMLICKLQHRNLVRLLSYSIDKEEKILLYEYMPNKSLDAFIFAYLLSMRRIEWFIPIFPLM
;
A
#
# COMPACT_ATOMS: atom_id res chain seq x y z
N MET A 1 -5.16 22.18 24.32
CA MET A 1 -6.22 21.57 25.16
C MET A 1 -6.33 20.15 24.66
N GLU A 2 -5.54 19.26 25.25
CA GLU A 2 -5.63 17.82 25.03
C GLU A 2 -6.70 17.31 25.99
N GLU A 3 -7.80 16.79 25.46
CA GLU A 3 -8.74 16.02 26.26
C GLU A 3 -8.31 14.56 26.19
N GLU A 4 -7.59 14.10 27.21
CA GLU A 4 -7.34 12.67 27.44
C GLU A 4 -8.64 12.04 27.96
N ILE A 5 -9.39 11.37 27.08
CA ILE A 5 -10.58 10.62 27.51
C ILE A 5 -10.11 9.27 28.07
N MET A 6 -9.94 9.20 29.39
CA MET A 6 -9.70 7.96 30.13
C MET A 6 -11.03 7.24 30.41
N VAL A 7 -11.30 6.13 29.72
CA VAL A 7 -12.43 5.24 30.03
C VAL A 7 -11.94 4.12 30.93
N PHE A 8 -12.29 4.18 32.23
CA PHE A 8 -12.06 3.10 33.18
C PHE A 8 -13.23 2.12 33.15
N GLY A 9 -13.01 0.91 32.62
CA GLY A 9 -13.93 -0.22 32.79
C GLY A 9 -13.41 -1.13 33.90
N GLU A 10 -14.11 -1.19 35.04
CA GLU A 10 -13.77 -2.09 36.15
C GLU A 10 -14.22 -3.53 35.86
N VAL A 11 -13.29 -4.36 35.39
CA VAL A 11 -13.24 -5.80 35.69
C VAL A 11 -11.76 -6.15 35.89
N LYS A 12 -11.38 -6.65 37.08
CA LYS A 12 -10.01 -7.15 37.40
C LYS A 12 -9.47 -8.00 36.21
N THR A 13 -8.28 -7.80 35.62
CA THR A 13 -6.94 -7.62 36.20
C THR A 13 -5.88 -7.05 35.20
N VAL A 14 -6.22 -6.14 34.28
CA VAL A 14 -5.20 -5.59 33.34
C VAL A 14 -5.41 -4.09 33.15
N ALA A 15 -4.41 -3.28 33.49
CA ALA A 15 -4.42 -1.85 33.17
C ALA A 15 -4.33 -1.68 31.66
N SER A 16 -5.21 -0.85 31.08
CA SER A 16 -5.24 -0.58 29.65
C SER A 16 -5.30 0.92 29.40
N LEU A 17 -4.58 1.38 28.38
CA LEU A 17 -4.51 2.77 27.95
C LEU A 17 -4.92 2.85 26.47
N LEU A 18 -5.88 3.73 26.16
CA LEU A 18 -6.25 4.05 24.78
C LEU A 18 -5.64 5.41 24.42
N VAL A 19 -4.81 5.45 23.37
CA VAL A 19 -4.14 6.68 22.92
C VAL A 19 -4.41 6.88 21.44
N MET A 20 -4.75 8.10 21.05
CA MET A 20 -4.69 8.53 19.64
C MET A 20 -3.36 9.26 19.44
N ASP A 21 -2.53 8.78 18.51
CA ASP A 21 -1.27 9.46 18.20
C ASP A 21 -1.46 10.62 17.21
N LEU A 22 -0.38 11.36 16.93
CA LEU A 22 -0.40 12.48 15.98
C LEU A 22 -0.74 12.08 14.54
N SER A 23 -0.72 10.79 14.19
CA SER A 23 -1.18 10.30 12.89
C SER A 23 -2.70 10.05 12.85
N GLY A 24 -3.39 10.21 13.98
CA GLY A 24 -4.80 9.88 14.14
C GLY A 24 -5.07 8.39 14.31
N GLN A 25 -4.03 7.56 14.49
CA GLN A 25 -4.19 6.14 14.74
C GLN A 25 -4.49 5.91 16.22
N ILE A 26 -5.61 5.23 16.49
CA ILE A 26 -5.99 4.79 17.83
C ILE A 26 -5.18 3.55 18.16
N LYS A 27 -4.57 3.52 19.35
CA LYS A 27 -3.78 2.40 19.86
C LYS A 27 -4.29 2.06 21.26
N GLN A 28 -4.52 0.77 21.51
CA GLN A 28 -4.72 0.26 22.86
C GLN A 28 -3.42 -0.36 23.34
N PHE A 29 -2.93 0.11 24.48
CA PHE A 29 -1.86 -0.50 25.23
C PHE A 29 -2.44 -1.28 26.42
N SER A 30 -1.82 -2.39 26.75
CA SER A 30 -2.14 -3.20 27.91
C SER A 30 -0.87 -3.38 28.73
N TRP A 31 -1.02 -3.36 30.06
CA TRP A 31 0.08 -3.58 30.97
C TRP A 31 0.34 -5.08 31.11
N ALA A 32 1.56 -5.52 30.80
CA ALA A 32 2.01 -6.87 31.08
C ALA A 32 2.73 -6.92 32.43
N GLU A 33 2.18 -7.66 33.39
CA GLU A 33 2.82 -7.82 34.71
C GLU A 33 4.15 -8.59 34.62
N ASP A 34 4.25 -9.58 33.74
CA ASP A 34 5.46 -10.40 33.59
C ASP A 34 6.68 -9.59 33.13
N THR A 35 6.47 -8.58 32.27
CA THR A 35 7.55 -7.75 31.71
C THR A 35 7.60 -6.35 32.33
N GLN A 36 6.66 -6.03 33.22
CA GLN A 36 6.49 -4.69 33.81
C GLN A 36 6.53 -3.58 32.74
N ALA A 37 5.88 -3.82 31.60
CA ALA A 37 5.91 -2.94 30.45
C ALA A 37 4.54 -2.85 29.76
N TRP A 38 4.29 -1.69 29.16
CA TRP A 38 3.17 -1.51 28.24
C TRP A 38 3.47 -2.19 26.91
N PHE A 39 2.56 -3.04 26.43
CA PHE A 39 2.61 -3.56 25.07
C PHE A 39 1.39 -3.07 24.29
N MET A 40 1.59 -2.78 23.00
CA MET A 40 0.48 -2.40 22.10
C MET A 40 -0.32 -3.66 21.78
N PHE A 41 -1.58 -3.69 22.21
CA PHE A 41 -2.50 -4.81 22.04
C PHE A 41 -3.22 -4.75 20.68
N TRP A 42 -3.67 -3.56 20.26
CA TRP A 42 -4.14 -3.32 18.89
C TRP A 42 -4.04 -1.85 18.51
N SER A 43 -4.14 -1.59 17.20
CA SER A 43 -4.34 -0.25 16.66
C SER A 43 -5.41 -0.23 15.55
N GLN A 44 -5.96 0.95 15.28
CA GLN A 44 -6.90 1.18 14.18
C GLN A 44 -6.73 2.60 13.61
N PRO A 45 -6.72 2.79 12.28
CA PRO A 45 -6.68 1.75 11.23
C PRO A 45 -5.35 0.97 11.23
N ARG A 46 -5.39 -0.35 10.98
CA ARG A 46 -4.19 -1.19 10.98
C ARG A 46 -3.41 -1.08 9.67
N GLN A 47 -4.13 -0.81 8.59
CA GLN A 47 -3.61 -0.78 7.25
C GLN A 47 -4.09 0.47 6.50
N HIS A 48 -3.41 0.83 5.41
CA HIS A 48 -3.70 2.06 4.66
C HIS A 48 -5.11 2.07 4.07
N CYS A 49 -5.58 0.98 3.45
CA CYS A 49 -6.96 0.95 2.93
C CYS A 49 -8.01 0.99 4.03
N ASP A 50 -7.70 0.69 5.30
CA ASP A 50 -8.69 0.85 6.38
C ASP A 50 -8.96 2.35 6.68
N VAL A 51 -8.11 3.25 6.18
CA VAL A 51 -8.28 4.70 6.28
C VAL A 51 -9.40 5.13 5.32
N TYR A 52 -10.40 5.80 5.87
CA TYR A 52 -11.50 6.36 5.09
C TYR A 52 -10.98 7.28 3.98
N ARG A 53 -11.43 7.04 2.75
CA ARG A 53 -11.11 7.80 1.54
C ARG A 53 -9.60 7.85 1.22
N TYR A 54 -8.83 6.82 1.58
CA TYR A 54 -7.39 6.79 1.28
C TYR A 54 -7.05 7.01 -0.20
N CYS A 55 -7.75 6.33 -1.12
CA CYS A 55 -7.56 6.47 -2.57
C CYS A 55 -8.48 7.49 -3.25
N GLY A 56 -9.22 8.30 -2.47
CA GLY A 56 -10.17 9.25 -3.02
C GLY A 56 -11.39 8.61 -3.71
N ALA A 57 -12.09 9.41 -4.52
CA ALA A 57 -13.26 8.97 -5.30
C ALA A 57 -12.84 8.05 -6.45
N PHE A 58 -13.59 6.97 -6.70
CA PHE A 58 -13.36 6.01 -7.79
C PHE A 58 -11.96 5.36 -7.84
N GLY A 59 -11.17 5.52 -6.77
CA GLY A 59 -9.89 4.86 -6.56
C GLY A 59 -10.09 3.56 -5.78
N VAL A 60 -9.45 2.50 -6.26
CA VAL A 60 -9.41 1.18 -5.63
C VAL A 60 -8.13 1.05 -4.82
N CYS A 61 -8.29 0.71 -3.55
CA CYS A 61 -7.19 0.46 -2.66
C CYS A 61 -6.81 -1.02 -2.68
N ASN A 62 -5.54 -1.30 -2.98
CA ASN A 62 -4.94 -2.61 -2.93
C ASN A 62 -3.90 -2.63 -1.81
N GLN A 63 -4.17 -3.42 -0.77
CA GLN A 63 -3.26 -3.53 0.37
C GLN A 63 -1.93 -4.19 0.00
N ILE A 64 -1.88 -5.01 -1.05
CA ILE A 64 -0.75 -5.88 -1.40
C ILE A 64 0.02 -5.36 -2.62
N GLY A 65 -0.69 -4.80 -3.61
CA GLY A 65 -0.11 -4.25 -4.83
C GLY A 65 0.56 -2.89 -4.64
N LEU A 66 1.58 -2.62 -5.48
CA LEU A 66 2.13 -1.29 -5.69
C LEU A 66 1.77 -0.86 -7.12
N PRO A 67 1.20 0.34 -7.33
CA PRO A 67 0.82 1.35 -6.33
C PRO A 67 -0.39 0.93 -5.46
N PHE A 68 -0.47 1.47 -4.23
CA PHE A 68 -1.56 1.16 -3.29
C PHE A 68 -2.94 1.57 -3.80
N CYS A 69 -3.00 2.62 -4.61
CA CYS A 69 -4.22 3.15 -5.19
C CYS A 69 -4.13 3.05 -6.71
N THR A 70 -5.17 2.50 -7.31
CA THR A 70 -5.34 2.45 -8.76
C THR A 70 -6.72 2.99 -9.12
N CYS A 71 -6.85 3.63 -10.27
CA CYS A 71 -8.16 4.06 -10.76
C CYS A 71 -8.95 2.89 -11.34
N LEU A 72 -10.28 2.93 -11.22
CA LEU A 72 -11.16 2.02 -11.93
C LEU A 72 -10.98 2.13 -13.45
N ASN A 73 -11.28 1.08 -14.19
CA ASN A 73 -11.30 1.11 -15.65
C ASN A 73 -12.28 2.20 -16.14
N GLY A 74 -11.85 3.01 -17.11
CA GLY A 74 -12.58 4.21 -17.57
C GLY A 74 -12.30 5.49 -16.76
N PHE A 75 -11.40 5.41 -15.76
CA PHE A 75 -11.01 6.55 -14.94
C PHE A 75 -9.50 6.82 -15.00
N GLU A 76 -9.14 8.06 -14.68
CA GLU A 76 -7.76 8.55 -14.60
C GLU A 76 -7.57 9.43 -13.36
N PRO A 77 -6.33 9.60 -12.85
CA PRO A 77 -6.08 10.46 -11.70
C PRO A 77 -6.53 11.89 -11.95
N ARG A 78 -7.28 12.47 -11.01
CA ARG A 78 -7.73 13.87 -11.11
C ARG A 78 -6.56 14.85 -11.19
N SER A 79 -5.46 14.54 -10.51
CA SER A 79 -4.21 15.29 -10.56
C SER A 79 -3.05 14.31 -10.71
N PRO A 80 -2.53 14.11 -11.93
CA PRO A 80 -1.38 13.24 -12.15
C PRO A 80 -0.15 13.67 -11.33
N LYS A 81 -0.01 14.98 -11.08
CA LYS A 81 1.07 15.54 -10.26
C LYS A 81 1.00 15.02 -8.82
N ASP A 82 -0.17 15.10 -8.20
CA ASP A 82 -0.37 14.67 -6.80
C ASP A 82 -0.30 13.14 -6.72
N TRP A 83 -0.86 12.44 -7.71
CA TRP A 83 -0.78 10.99 -7.82
C TRP A 83 0.66 10.47 -7.88
N ASN A 84 1.52 11.13 -8.66
CA ASN A 84 2.96 10.82 -8.74
C ASN A 84 3.71 11.09 -7.42
N LEU A 85 3.17 11.97 -6.57
CA LEU A 85 3.67 12.24 -5.22
C LEU A 85 3.07 11.29 -4.17
N ASN A 86 2.25 10.31 -4.59
CA ASN A 86 1.48 9.41 -3.75
C ASN A 86 0.44 10.12 -2.87
N ASP A 87 -0.04 11.28 -3.31
CA ASP A 87 -1.25 11.90 -2.77
C ASP A 87 -2.45 11.47 -3.62
N PHE A 88 -3.16 10.46 -3.10
CA PHE A 88 -4.34 9.88 -3.75
C PHE A 88 -5.66 10.52 -3.28
N SER A 89 -5.59 11.53 -2.41
CA SER A 89 -6.78 12.14 -1.78
C SER A 89 -7.75 12.76 -2.79
N GLY A 90 -7.20 13.25 -3.92
CA GLY A 90 -7.95 13.81 -5.04
C GLY A 90 -8.78 12.77 -5.81
N GLY A 91 -8.44 11.48 -5.71
CA GLY A 91 -9.12 10.39 -6.39
C GLY A 91 -8.98 10.41 -7.91
N CYS A 92 -9.91 9.74 -8.56
CA CYS A 92 -9.96 9.55 -10.00
C CYS A 92 -11.18 10.27 -10.59
N MET A 93 -11.03 10.73 -11.83
CA MET A 93 -12.10 11.29 -12.65
C MET A 93 -12.30 10.43 -13.89
N ARG A 94 -13.48 10.50 -14.49
CA ARG A 94 -13.79 9.73 -15.70
C ARG A 94 -12.95 10.27 -16.85
N LYS A 95 -12.40 9.37 -17.66
CA LYS A 95 -11.82 9.72 -18.97
C LYS A 95 -12.91 10.27 -19.90
N THR A 96 -14.10 9.71 -19.77
CA THR A 96 -15.23 9.99 -20.64
C THR A 96 -16.45 10.46 -19.85
N SER A 97 -17.06 11.55 -20.32
CA SER A 97 -18.32 12.04 -19.73
C SER A 97 -19.50 11.12 -20.09
N LEU A 98 -20.32 10.81 -19.10
CA LEU A 98 -21.57 10.07 -19.30
C LEU A 98 -22.57 10.93 -20.07
N GLN A 99 -23.35 10.31 -20.97
CA GLN A 99 -24.40 11.00 -21.72
C GLN A 99 -25.76 10.94 -21.02
N CYS A 100 -25.89 10.05 -20.02
CA CYS A 100 -27.13 9.72 -19.33
C CYS A 100 -28.19 9.08 -20.25
N GLY A 101 -28.78 7.96 -19.80
CA GLY A 101 -29.75 7.20 -20.58
C GLY A 101 -29.12 5.99 -21.27
N ASP A 102 -29.64 5.62 -22.44
CA ASP A 102 -29.36 4.33 -23.10
C ASP A 102 -27.96 4.25 -23.75
N GLU A 103 -27.23 5.36 -23.82
CA GLU A 103 -25.86 5.43 -24.36
C GLU A 103 -24.78 5.13 -23.31
N ASP A 104 -25.17 4.94 -22.05
CA ASP A 104 -24.29 4.44 -21.00
C ASP A 104 -24.45 2.93 -20.86
N GLY A 105 -23.39 2.25 -20.44
CA GLY A 105 -23.46 0.85 -20.06
C GLY A 105 -22.87 0.61 -18.69
N PHE A 106 -22.72 -0.67 -18.34
CA PHE A 106 -22.17 -1.07 -17.05
C PHE A 106 -21.03 -2.08 -17.22
N LEU A 107 -20.00 -1.89 -16.41
CA LEU A 107 -18.88 -2.82 -16.24
C LEU A 107 -18.98 -3.48 -14.87
N GLN A 108 -18.90 -4.81 -14.83
CA GLN A 108 -18.88 -5.53 -13.57
C GLN A 108 -17.51 -5.39 -12.90
N VAL A 109 -17.51 -4.91 -11.66
CA VAL A 109 -16.32 -4.77 -10.82
C VAL A 109 -16.53 -5.53 -9.51
N GLN A 110 -15.53 -6.30 -9.10
CA GLN A 110 -15.56 -7.04 -7.84
C GLN A 110 -14.88 -6.23 -6.73
N VAL A 111 -15.61 -5.99 -5.65
CA VAL A 111 -15.12 -5.26 -4.47
C VAL A 111 -15.30 -6.10 -3.21
N VAL A 112 -14.39 -5.94 -2.26
CA VAL A 112 -14.38 -6.72 -1.01
C VAL A 112 -15.33 -6.15 0.02
N LYS A 113 -15.44 -4.82 0.03
CA LYS A 113 -16.31 -4.08 0.95
C LYS A 113 -17.35 -3.32 0.15
N GLN A 114 -18.56 -3.33 0.67
CA GLN A 114 -19.67 -2.54 0.15
C GLN A 114 -19.30 -1.04 0.21
N PRO A 115 -19.34 -0.32 -0.93
CA PRO A 115 -19.04 1.11 -0.93
C PRO A 115 -20.04 1.89 -0.06
N ASP A 116 -19.56 2.94 0.60
CA ASP A 116 -20.42 3.78 1.46
C ASP A 116 -21.45 4.57 0.63
N ASN A 117 -22.44 5.17 1.31
CA ASN A 117 -23.50 6.00 0.72
C ASN A 117 -24.43 5.29 -0.28
N GLN A 118 -24.64 4.00 -0.10
CA GLN A 118 -25.62 3.26 -0.89
C GLN A 118 -27.06 3.57 -0.50
N GLN A 119 -27.95 3.56 -1.49
CA GLN A 119 -29.39 3.59 -1.31
C GLN A 119 -29.98 2.22 -1.67
N SER A 120 -30.83 1.68 -0.80
CA SER A 120 -31.53 0.43 -1.09
C SER A 120 -32.92 0.70 -1.67
N LEU A 121 -33.20 0.06 -2.81
CA LEU A 121 -34.49 0.08 -3.49
C LEU A 121 -35.16 -1.29 -3.34
N ASN A 122 -36.49 -1.29 -3.18
CA ASN A 122 -37.32 -2.49 -3.07
C ASN A 122 -37.55 -3.17 -4.44
N ILE A 123 -36.48 -3.40 -5.17
CA ILE A 123 -36.46 -4.02 -6.50
C ILE A 123 -35.69 -5.33 -6.38
N ARG A 124 -36.24 -6.40 -6.96
CA ARG A 124 -35.68 -7.76 -6.90
C ARG A 124 -35.14 -8.27 -8.24
N SER A 125 -35.42 -7.56 -9.33
CA SER A 125 -34.92 -7.89 -10.67
C SER A 125 -33.65 -7.11 -10.98
N ALA A 126 -32.65 -7.77 -11.56
CA ALA A 126 -31.40 -7.15 -11.98
C ALA A 126 -31.64 -6.10 -13.07
N ASP A 127 -32.54 -6.39 -14.02
CA ASP A 127 -32.86 -5.49 -15.13
C ASP A 127 -33.61 -4.24 -14.66
N ASP A 128 -34.53 -4.39 -13.72
CA ASP A 128 -35.24 -3.25 -13.15
C ASP A 128 -34.29 -2.37 -12.31
N CYS A 129 -33.31 -2.97 -11.63
CA CYS A 129 -32.28 -2.24 -10.89
C CYS A 129 -31.37 -1.46 -11.85
N LYS A 130 -30.98 -2.09 -12.96
CA LYS A 130 -30.24 -1.45 -14.06
C LYS A 130 -31.02 -0.26 -14.64
N LEU A 131 -32.28 -0.46 -15.01
CA LEU A 131 -33.14 0.59 -15.57
C LEU A 131 -33.35 1.74 -14.59
N SER A 132 -33.47 1.46 -13.29
CA SER A 132 -33.58 2.47 -12.25
C SER A 132 -32.33 3.34 -12.18
N CYS A 133 -31.14 2.73 -12.26
CA CYS A 133 -29.88 3.46 -12.29
C CYS A 133 -29.71 4.26 -13.59
N LEU A 134 -30.09 3.70 -14.75
CA LEU A 134 -29.98 4.42 -16.04
C LEU A 134 -30.84 5.69 -16.09
N LYS A 135 -32.05 5.63 -15.52
CA LYS A 135 -32.98 6.77 -15.43
C LYS A 135 -32.48 7.90 -14.53
N GLU A 136 -31.67 7.58 -13.53
CA GLU A 136 -31.12 8.56 -12.59
C GLU A 136 -29.71 8.96 -13.05
N CYS A 137 -29.54 10.18 -13.58
CA CYS A 137 -28.24 10.60 -14.13
C CYS A 137 -27.13 10.68 -13.08
N SER A 138 -27.49 10.86 -11.81
CA SER A 138 -26.55 10.83 -10.68
C SER A 138 -26.11 9.42 -10.29
N CYS A 139 -26.76 8.37 -10.80
CA CYS A 139 -26.41 7.00 -10.48
C CYS A 139 -25.13 6.57 -11.20
N HIS A 140 -24.12 6.19 -10.42
CA HIS A 140 -22.81 5.79 -10.92
C HIS A 140 -22.55 4.29 -10.79
N ALA A 141 -23.26 3.57 -9.91
CA ALA A 141 -23.20 2.13 -9.84
C ALA A 141 -24.46 1.52 -9.22
N TYR A 142 -24.69 0.23 -9.47
CA TYR A 142 -25.68 -0.56 -8.77
C TYR A 142 -25.19 -1.97 -8.45
N ALA A 143 -25.85 -2.66 -7.53
CA ALA A 143 -25.60 -4.08 -7.25
C ALA A 143 -26.90 -4.76 -6.85
N LEU A 144 -27.05 -6.03 -7.23
CA LEU A 144 -28.16 -6.85 -6.78
C LEU A 144 -27.67 -7.83 -5.71
N ASN A 145 -28.23 -7.68 -4.51
CA ASN A 145 -28.06 -8.65 -3.42
C ASN A 145 -29.47 -9.13 -2.99
N LYS A 146 -29.88 -8.92 -1.73
CA LYS A 146 -31.26 -9.16 -1.26
C LYS A 146 -32.26 -8.11 -1.78
N SER A 147 -31.74 -6.94 -2.09
CA SER A 147 -32.44 -5.79 -2.67
C SER A 147 -31.49 -5.09 -3.64
N CYS A 148 -32.05 -4.24 -4.51
CA CYS A 148 -31.27 -3.39 -5.39
C CYS A 148 -30.56 -2.32 -4.56
N LEU A 149 -29.25 -2.20 -4.73
CA LEU A 149 -28.40 -1.18 -4.13
C LEU A 149 -27.94 -0.24 -5.24
N VAL A 150 -28.09 1.07 -5.05
CA VAL A 150 -27.67 2.08 -6.01
C VAL A 150 -26.77 3.12 -5.33
N TRP A 151 -25.79 3.64 -6.07
CA TRP A 151 -24.89 4.68 -5.61
C TRP A 151 -25.08 5.92 -6.47
N ASN A 152 -25.69 6.95 -5.87
CA ASN A 152 -25.94 8.24 -6.49
C ASN A 152 -24.87 9.23 -6.00
N GLY A 153 -23.71 9.23 -6.65
CA GLY A 153 -22.54 10.02 -6.26
C GLY A 153 -21.23 9.24 -6.29
N ASP A 154 -20.15 9.92 -5.89
CA ASP A 154 -18.80 9.37 -5.92
C ASP A 154 -18.69 8.08 -5.08
N LEU A 155 -18.03 7.07 -5.65
CA LEU A 155 -17.72 5.83 -4.95
C LEU A 155 -16.46 6.00 -4.11
N PHE A 156 -16.53 5.68 -2.83
CA PHE A 156 -15.40 5.73 -1.89
C PHE A 156 -15.14 4.36 -1.27
N ASN A 157 -13.94 4.18 -0.71
CA ASN A 157 -13.54 3.00 0.06
C ASN A 157 -13.66 1.69 -0.73
N LEU A 158 -13.30 1.73 -2.01
CA LEU A 158 -13.23 0.54 -2.84
C LEU A 158 -11.97 -0.24 -2.51
N HIS A 159 -12.11 -1.51 -2.12
CA HIS A 159 -10.99 -2.37 -1.73
C HIS A 159 -10.90 -3.57 -2.65
N GLN A 160 -9.67 -3.91 -3.06
CA GLN A 160 -9.35 -5.15 -3.76
C GLN A 160 -8.57 -6.08 -2.81
N SER A 161 -9.06 -7.29 -2.61
CA SER A 161 -8.39 -8.36 -1.86
C SER A 161 -8.15 -9.54 -2.79
N PRO A 162 -6.99 -10.20 -2.70
CA PRO A 162 -6.74 -11.47 -3.37
C PRO A 162 -7.45 -12.67 -2.69
N ASP A 163 -7.81 -12.57 -1.40
CA ASP A 163 -8.49 -13.67 -0.68
C ASP A 163 -10.01 -13.58 -0.83
N GLY A 164 -10.59 -14.68 -1.32
CA GLY A 164 -11.88 -14.76 -1.98
C GLY A 164 -13.12 -14.87 -1.11
N ASP A 165 -13.14 -14.35 0.12
CA ASP A 165 -14.33 -14.44 0.98
C ASP A 165 -15.13 -13.12 0.98
N ASN A 166 -16.43 -13.21 0.68
CA ASN A 166 -17.41 -12.10 0.56
C ASN A 166 -17.14 -11.02 -0.51
N ARG A 167 -16.99 -11.41 -1.79
CA ARG A 167 -16.94 -10.44 -2.91
C ARG A 167 -18.33 -9.91 -3.27
N LEU A 168 -18.53 -8.59 -3.22
CA LEU A 168 -19.68 -7.92 -3.83
C LEU A 168 -19.35 -7.55 -5.27
N SER A 169 -20.16 -8.00 -6.22
CA SER A 169 -20.07 -7.52 -7.60
C SER A 169 -20.95 -6.28 -7.78
N ILE A 170 -20.32 -5.14 -8.05
CA ILE A 170 -21.00 -3.90 -8.40
C ILE A 170 -20.95 -3.70 -9.92
N GLN A 171 -22.01 -3.14 -10.48
CA GLN A 171 -22.14 -2.76 -11.88
C GLN A 171 -21.87 -1.26 -11.98
N LEU A 172 -20.67 -0.90 -12.43
CA LEU A 172 -20.19 0.47 -12.55
C LEU A 172 -20.63 1.07 -13.88
N ARG A 173 -21.30 2.22 -13.84
CA ARG A 173 -21.75 2.94 -15.05
C ARG A 173 -20.57 3.56 -15.78
N LEU A 174 -20.43 3.29 -17.07
CA LEU A 174 -19.42 3.84 -17.97
C LEU A 174 -20.08 4.25 -19.30
N ALA A 175 -19.40 5.03 -20.12
CA ALA A 175 -19.87 5.33 -21.47
C ALA A 175 -19.84 4.05 -22.33
N ALA A 176 -20.84 3.82 -23.19
CA ALA A 176 -20.95 2.58 -23.96
C ALA A 176 -19.71 2.26 -24.80
N TYR A 177 -19.02 3.28 -25.33
CA TYR A 177 -17.83 3.04 -26.16
C TYR A 177 -16.64 2.48 -25.37
N GLU A 178 -16.49 2.84 -24.08
CA GLU A 178 -15.41 2.33 -23.22
C GLU A 178 -15.61 0.84 -22.90
N ILE A 179 -16.87 0.40 -22.89
CA ILE A 179 -17.25 -0.99 -22.65
C ILE A 179 -16.97 -1.82 -23.89
N SER A 180 -17.25 -1.30 -25.09
CA SER A 180 -16.93 -1.99 -26.34
C SER A 180 -15.42 -2.14 -26.58
N SER A 181 -14.58 -1.22 -26.10
CA SER A 181 -13.12 -1.36 -26.18
C SER A 181 -12.54 -2.42 -25.25
N SER A 182 -13.32 -2.92 -24.28
CA SER A 182 -12.90 -3.96 -23.33
C SER A 182 -13.38 -5.37 -23.71
N GLY A 183 -14.05 -5.52 -24.87
CA GLY A 183 -14.75 -6.73 -25.29
C GLY A 183 -13.93 -7.77 -26.05
N ASP A 184 -12.67 -7.51 -26.37
CA ASP A 184 -11.78 -8.49 -27.00
C ASP A 184 -10.34 -8.16 -26.60
N LEU A 185 -9.93 -8.71 -25.45
CA LEU A 185 -8.55 -8.93 -25.00
C LEU A 185 -8.66 -9.56 -23.62
N SER A 186 -8.36 -10.86 -23.55
CA SER A 186 -7.82 -11.44 -22.32
C SER A 186 -6.57 -10.64 -21.95
N VAL A 187 -6.73 -9.68 -21.03
CA VAL A 187 -5.63 -8.82 -20.59
C VAL A 187 -4.70 -9.65 -19.70
N GLU A 188 -3.67 -10.15 -20.37
CA GLU A 188 -2.35 -10.40 -19.82
C GLU A 188 -1.90 -9.18 -18.99
N HIS A 189 -1.18 -9.47 -17.90
CA HIS A 189 -0.44 -8.49 -17.14
C HIS A 189 0.47 -7.68 -18.08
N GLU A 190 0.06 -6.48 -18.49
CA GLU A 190 0.96 -5.50 -19.08
C GLU A 190 0.90 -4.20 -18.29
N THR A 191 1.98 -4.03 -17.55
CA THR A 191 2.53 -2.80 -16.98
C THR A 191 2.69 -1.73 -18.05
N GLU A 192 1.99 -0.61 -17.91
CA GLU A 192 2.38 0.67 -18.52
C GLU A 192 2.54 1.76 -17.44
N GLN A 193 3.70 1.65 -16.81
CA GLN A 193 4.71 2.65 -16.51
C GLN A 193 4.40 4.16 -16.64
N GLY A 194 4.57 4.82 -15.49
CA GLY A 194 4.86 6.24 -15.29
C GLY A 194 4.45 6.65 -13.86
N ASN A 195 5.29 6.92 -12.87
CA ASN A 195 6.71 7.29 -12.90
C ASN A 195 7.38 7.03 -11.51
N LEU A 196 8.03 5.87 -11.35
CA LEU A 196 9.13 5.52 -10.43
C LEU A 196 9.33 3.99 -10.51
N GLU A 197 9.92 3.52 -11.60
CA GLU A 197 10.20 2.10 -11.82
C GLU A 197 11.43 1.67 -11.00
N LEU A 198 11.20 1.13 -9.81
CA LEU A 198 12.18 0.22 -9.24
C LEU A 198 11.97 -1.16 -9.89
N PRO A 199 12.94 -1.69 -10.64
CA PRO A 199 12.82 -3.03 -11.21
C PRO A 199 12.75 -4.08 -10.08
N SER A 200 11.95 -5.13 -10.27
CA SER A 200 11.95 -6.30 -9.39
C SER A 200 12.91 -7.37 -9.92
N PHE A 201 13.66 -8.03 -9.04
CA PHE A 201 14.44 -9.21 -9.39
C PHE A 201 13.81 -10.49 -8.85
N ASP A 202 13.97 -11.58 -9.59
CA ASP A 202 13.60 -12.91 -9.11
C ASP A 202 14.52 -13.34 -7.98
N PHE A 203 13.96 -14.08 -7.01
CA PHE A 203 14.71 -14.58 -5.86
C PHE A 203 15.95 -15.38 -6.28
N ASN A 204 15.84 -16.19 -7.34
CA ASN A 204 16.94 -17.00 -7.86
C ASN A 204 18.11 -16.12 -8.33
N THR A 205 17.82 -15.03 -9.04
CA THR A 205 18.84 -14.07 -9.48
C THR A 205 19.56 -13.43 -8.30
N VAL A 206 18.82 -13.09 -7.24
CA VAL A 206 19.41 -12.52 -6.02
C VAL A 206 20.23 -13.56 -5.25
N ALA A 207 19.76 -14.81 -5.19
CA ALA A 207 20.47 -15.91 -4.56
C ALA A 207 21.80 -16.19 -5.28
N GLU A 208 21.81 -16.23 -6.62
CA GLU A 208 23.02 -16.37 -7.41
C GLU A 208 23.98 -15.19 -7.20
N ALA A 209 23.48 -13.95 -7.26
CA ALA A 209 24.28 -12.75 -7.08
C ALA A 209 24.94 -12.67 -5.69
N THR A 210 24.34 -13.31 -4.68
CA THR A 210 24.85 -13.35 -3.30
C THR A 210 25.57 -14.66 -2.96
N ASN A 211 25.76 -15.55 -3.93
CA ASN A 211 26.28 -16.90 -3.74
C ASN A 211 25.56 -17.61 -2.57
N ASN A 212 24.24 -17.71 -2.70
CA ASN A 212 23.28 -18.21 -1.70
C ASN A 212 23.41 -17.51 -0.33
N PHE A 213 23.48 -16.17 -0.34
CA PHE A 213 23.56 -15.35 0.88
C PHE A 213 24.75 -15.71 1.79
N SER A 214 25.92 -16.01 1.20
CA SER A 214 27.10 -16.47 1.97
C SER A 214 27.90 -15.32 2.58
N ASN A 215 27.99 -14.17 1.91
CA ASN A 215 28.83 -13.05 2.35
C ASN A 215 28.03 -12.02 3.14
N LYS A 216 27.96 -12.20 4.47
CA LYS A 216 27.20 -11.32 5.37
C LYS A 216 28.01 -10.08 5.75
N LEU A 217 27.43 -8.90 5.51
CA LEU A 217 27.99 -7.59 5.89
C LEU A 217 27.61 -7.19 7.32
N GLY A 218 26.43 -7.58 7.79
CA GLY A 218 25.92 -7.24 9.13
C GLY A 218 24.54 -7.82 9.40
N GLN A 219 24.04 -7.64 10.61
CA GLN A 219 22.66 -7.99 10.99
C GLN A 219 22.17 -7.04 12.09
N GLY A 220 20.98 -6.47 11.88
CA GLY A 220 20.25 -5.69 12.87
C GLY A 220 18.88 -6.30 13.17
N GLY A 221 18.00 -5.55 13.85
CA GLY A 221 16.63 -5.98 14.16
C GLY A 221 15.78 -6.31 12.93
N PHE A 222 16.11 -5.72 11.79
CA PHE A 222 15.40 -5.86 10.51
C PHE A 222 15.95 -6.97 9.61
N GLY A 223 16.87 -7.79 10.13
CA GLY A 223 17.44 -8.93 9.42
C GLY A 223 18.86 -8.72 8.91
N PRO A 224 19.43 -9.76 8.27
CA PRO A 224 20.79 -9.75 7.76
C PRO A 224 20.95 -8.96 6.45
N VAL A 225 22.12 -8.34 6.29
CA VAL A 225 22.57 -7.68 5.06
C VAL A 225 23.75 -8.44 4.48
N TYR A 226 23.71 -8.72 3.19
CA TYR A 226 24.72 -9.48 2.45
C TYR A 226 25.36 -8.66 1.34
N LYS A 227 26.62 -8.94 1.01
CA LYS A 227 27.27 -8.42 -0.19
C LYS A 227 26.97 -9.36 -1.35
N GLY A 228 26.57 -8.79 -2.48
CA GLY A 228 26.41 -9.51 -3.74
C GLY A 228 27.07 -8.79 -4.91
N LYS A 229 27.12 -9.48 -6.05
CA LYS A 229 27.58 -8.93 -7.33
C LYS A 229 26.63 -9.42 -8.42
N LEU A 230 26.02 -8.47 -9.13
CA LEU A 230 25.13 -8.76 -10.26
C LEU A 230 25.93 -9.26 -11.47
N LEU A 231 25.24 -9.87 -12.45
CA LEU A 231 25.86 -10.42 -13.67
C LEU A 231 26.61 -9.37 -14.50
N ASP A 232 26.17 -8.12 -14.45
CA ASP A 232 26.82 -6.97 -15.08
C ASP A 232 28.04 -6.44 -14.31
N GLY A 233 28.39 -7.07 -13.19
CA GLY A 233 29.52 -6.74 -12.35
C GLY A 233 29.26 -5.66 -11.30
N ARG A 234 28.05 -5.09 -11.21
CA ARG A 234 27.71 -4.13 -10.15
C ARG A 234 27.69 -4.80 -8.78
N GLU A 235 28.41 -4.20 -7.82
CA GLU A 235 28.36 -4.61 -6.42
C GLU A 235 27.08 -4.07 -5.75
N ILE A 236 26.44 -4.92 -4.97
CA ILE A 236 25.16 -4.64 -4.31
C ILE A 236 25.20 -5.04 -2.83
N ALA A 237 24.38 -4.36 -2.03
CA ALA A 237 24.06 -4.77 -0.67
C ALA A 237 22.61 -5.28 -0.62
N VAL A 238 22.43 -6.49 -0.12
CA VAL A 238 21.15 -7.21 -0.14
C VAL A 238 20.64 -7.36 1.29
N LYS A 239 19.60 -6.62 1.65
CA LYS A 239 18.94 -6.72 2.97
C LYS A 239 17.79 -7.72 2.86
N ARG A 240 17.91 -8.84 3.56
CA ARG A 240 16.86 -9.86 3.65
C ARG A 240 16.08 -9.63 4.94
N LEU A 241 14.79 -9.32 4.83
CA LEU A 241 13.97 -9.04 5.99
C LEU A 241 13.64 -10.33 6.75
N SER A 242 13.52 -10.23 8.08
CA SER A 242 13.24 -11.38 8.95
C SER A 242 11.82 -11.91 8.76
N ARG A 243 11.64 -13.23 8.94
CA ARG A 243 10.34 -13.91 8.77
C ARG A 243 9.38 -13.76 9.96
N SER A 244 9.89 -13.38 11.13
CA SER A 244 9.19 -13.53 12.42
C SER A 244 8.41 -12.31 12.91
N SER A 245 8.22 -11.27 12.11
CA SER A 245 7.41 -10.12 12.50
C SER A 245 6.10 -10.10 11.71
N GLY A 246 4.96 -10.06 12.40
CA GLY A 246 3.69 -9.60 11.81
C GLY A 246 3.76 -8.18 11.23
N GLN A 247 4.89 -7.51 11.50
CA GLN A 247 5.34 -6.20 11.02
C GLN A 247 6.10 -6.27 9.68
N GLY A 248 6.67 -7.41 9.26
CA GLY A 248 7.66 -7.48 8.18
C GLY A 248 7.13 -7.12 6.78
N VAL A 249 5.84 -7.36 6.49
CA VAL A 249 5.20 -6.88 5.25
C VAL A 249 5.01 -5.36 5.29
N GLN A 250 4.59 -4.83 6.45
CA GLN A 250 4.31 -3.41 6.61
C GLN A 250 5.61 -2.59 6.69
N GLU A 251 6.65 -3.12 7.33
CA GLU A 251 8.01 -2.55 7.38
C GLU A 251 8.65 -2.53 6.00
N PHE A 252 8.58 -3.65 5.26
CA PHE A 252 9.05 -3.69 3.87
C PHE A 252 8.39 -2.63 2.99
N LYS A 253 7.06 -2.46 3.15
CA LYS A 253 6.28 -1.46 2.42
C LYS A 253 6.60 -0.04 2.84
N ASN A 254 6.79 0.20 4.14
CA ASN A 254 7.19 1.50 4.66
C ASN A 254 8.59 1.88 4.16
N GLU A 255 9.57 0.95 4.23
CA GLU A 255 10.92 1.16 3.71
C GLU A 255 10.89 1.41 2.20
N LEU A 256 10.19 0.59 1.41
CA LEU A 256 10.02 0.82 -0.03
C LEU A 256 9.40 2.19 -0.32
N MET A 257 8.29 2.52 0.33
CA MET A 257 7.58 3.77 0.08
C MET A 257 8.43 4.99 0.47
N LEU A 258 9.13 4.96 1.60
CA LEU A 258 10.01 6.04 2.04
C LEU A 258 11.20 6.21 1.10
N ILE A 259 11.85 5.11 0.71
CA ILE A 259 13.09 5.19 -0.08
C ILE A 259 12.79 5.51 -1.56
N CYS A 260 11.67 5.04 -2.10
CA CYS A 260 11.16 5.51 -3.40
C CYS A 260 10.95 7.02 -3.44
N LYS A 261 10.48 7.59 -2.32
CA LYS A 261 10.23 9.04 -2.16
C LYS A 261 11.52 9.84 -1.89
N LEU A 262 12.61 9.19 -1.45
CA LEU A 262 13.83 9.83 -0.95
C LEU A 262 15.04 9.54 -1.85
N GLN A 263 14.98 9.99 -3.11
CA GLN A 263 16.14 9.98 -3.99
C GLN A 263 16.97 11.26 -3.78
N HIS A 264 18.05 11.16 -3.02
CA HIS A 264 18.96 12.28 -2.78
C HIS A 264 20.41 11.80 -2.80
N ARG A 265 21.34 12.65 -3.27
CA ARG A 265 22.78 12.36 -3.36
C ARG A 265 23.46 11.92 -2.05
N ASN A 266 22.80 12.14 -0.91
CA ASN A 266 23.31 11.82 0.43
C ASN A 266 22.54 10.67 1.11
N LEU A 267 21.69 9.95 0.39
CA LEU A 267 20.98 8.77 0.87
C LEU A 267 21.38 7.57 0.01
N VAL A 268 21.53 6.40 0.64
CA VAL A 268 21.88 5.16 -0.08
C VAL A 268 20.74 4.80 -1.02
N ARG A 269 21.06 4.66 -2.30
CA ARG A 269 20.07 4.40 -3.33
C ARG A 269 19.61 2.94 -3.30
N LEU A 270 18.30 2.76 -3.23
CA LEU A 270 17.67 1.48 -3.52
C LEU A 270 17.66 1.25 -5.04
N LEU A 271 18.14 0.09 -5.48
CA LEU A 271 18.26 -0.29 -6.88
C LEU A 271 17.05 -1.09 -7.35
N SER A 272 16.61 -2.03 -6.51
CA SER A 272 15.55 -2.98 -6.82
C SER A 272 15.06 -3.68 -5.55
N TYR A 273 14.02 -4.48 -5.71
CA TYR A 273 13.50 -5.34 -4.65
C TYR A 273 13.19 -6.74 -5.20
N SER A 274 13.03 -7.71 -4.30
CA SER A 274 12.56 -9.06 -4.64
C SER A 274 11.55 -9.52 -3.62
N ILE A 275 10.44 -10.08 -4.11
CA ILE A 275 9.37 -10.65 -3.29
C ILE A 275 9.10 -12.05 -3.84
N ASP A 276 9.37 -13.07 -3.03
CA ASP A 276 9.00 -14.45 -3.35
C ASP A 276 8.37 -15.12 -2.12
N LYS A 277 7.04 -15.28 -2.15
CA LYS A 277 6.23 -15.81 -1.04
C LYS A 277 6.48 -15.05 0.27
N GLU A 278 7.25 -15.64 1.19
CA GLU A 278 7.60 -15.05 2.48
C GLU A 278 8.90 -14.22 2.43
N GLU A 279 9.72 -14.41 1.40
CA GLU A 279 11.00 -13.73 1.22
C GLU A 279 10.78 -12.30 0.72
N LYS A 280 11.29 -11.33 1.49
CA LYS A 280 11.24 -9.92 1.15
C LYS A 280 12.65 -9.37 1.21
N ILE A 281 13.12 -8.87 0.07
CA ILE A 281 14.52 -8.50 -0.11
C ILE A 281 14.61 -7.13 -0.76
N LEU A 282 15.50 -6.31 -0.22
CA LEU A 282 15.83 -4.99 -0.76
C LEU A 282 17.29 -4.97 -1.24
N LEU A 283 17.50 -4.45 -2.45
CA LEU A 283 18.82 -4.37 -3.07
C LEU A 283 19.25 -2.91 -3.17
N TYR A 284 20.34 -2.60 -2.48
CA TYR A 284 20.94 -1.27 -2.44
C TYR A 284 22.25 -1.25 -3.22
N GLU A 285 22.68 -0.05 -3.60
CA GLU A 285 24.06 0.14 -4.03
C GLU A 285 25.02 -0.21 -2.88
N TYR A 286 26.11 -0.89 -3.22
CA TYR A 286 27.12 -1.22 -2.23
C TYR A 286 27.94 0.02 -1.85
N MET A 287 28.01 0.30 -0.55
CA MET A 287 28.81 1.39 0.00
C MET A 287 30.16 0.86 0.51
N PRO A 288 31.29 1.14 -0.17
CA PRO A 288 32.59 0.55 0.17
C PRO A 288 33.13 1.04 1.52
N ASN A 289 32.75 2.25 1.94
CA ASN A 289 33.22 2.88 3.17
C ASN A 289 32.36 2.52 4.39
N LYS A 290 31.65 1.38 4.40
CA LYS A 290 30.83 0.91 5.54
C LYS A 290 29.87 1.98 6.09
N SER A 291 29.27 1.72 7.25
CA SER A 291 28.29 2.59 7.89
C SER A 291 28.96 3.60 8.85
N LEU A 292 28.31 4.74 9.09
CA LEU A 292 28.84 5.84 9.90
C LEU A 292 29.13 5.43 11.36
N ASP A 293 28.34 4.53 11.92
CA ASP A 293 28.58 3.93 13.24
C ASP A 293 29.95 3.23 13.29
N ALA A 294 30.37 2.56 12.22
CA ALA A 294 31.68 1.94 12.14
C ALA A 294 32.82 2.97 12.19
N PHE A 295 32.59 4.21 11.75
CA PHE A 295 33.59 5.29 11.82
C PHE A 295 33.55 6.03 13.15
N ILE A 296 32.35 6.37 13.63
CA ILE A 296 32.14 7.08 14.90
C ILE A 296 32.63 6.23 16.07
N PHE A 297 32.31 4.93 16.08
CA PHE A 297 32.67 4.03 17.18
C PHE A 297 34.03 3.34 16.99
N ALA A 298 34.64 3.40 15.79
CA ALA A 298 36.08 3.13 15.65
C ALA A 298 36.95 4.28 16.19
N TYR A 299 36.41 5.49 16.27
CA TYR A 299 37.14 6.70 16.68
C TYR A 299 37.50 6.76 18.17
N LEU A 300 36.96 5.84 18.99
CA LEU A 300 37.42 5.66 20.37
C LEU A 300 38.84 5.05 20.46
N LEU A 301 39.48 4.70 19.33
CA LEU A 301 40.85 4.16 19.31
C LEU A 301 41.87 4.93 18.44
N SER A 302 41.52 5.98 17.69
CA SER A 302 42.53 6.74 16.92
C SER A 302 42.02 8.10 16.42
N MET A 303 42.64 9.20 16.88
CA MET A 303 42.35 10.58 16.47
C MET A 303 42.92 10.90 15.07
N ARG A 304 42.09 11.09 14.02
CA ARG A 304 42.43 11.90 12.82
C ARG A 304 41.20 12.51 12.10
N ARG A 305 41.28 13.83 11.86
CA ARG A 305 40.26 14.72 11.26
C ARG A 305 39.49 14.10 10.08
N ILE A 306 38.17 14.30 10.12
CA ILE A 306 37.20 13.97 9.08
C ILE A 306 37.19 15.10 8.05
N GLU A 307 37.49 14.81 6.79
CA GLU A 307 37.06 15.62 5.63
C GLU A 307 35.72 15.04 5.14
N TRP A 308 34.72 15.92 4.99
CA TRP A 308 33.30 15.59 4.85
C TRP A 308 32.96 14.77 3.59
N PHE A 309 32.08 13.76 3.74
CA PHE A 309 30.99 13.28 2.85
C PHE A 309 30.70 11.80 3.18
N ILE A 310 29.82 11.54 4.15
CA ILE A 310 29.32 10.18 4.44
C ILE A 310 27.79 10.21 4.41
N PRO A 311 27.13 9.54 3.45
CA PRO A 311 25.69 9.40 3.44
C PRO A 311 25.25 8.48 4.59
N ILE A 312 24.15 8.87 5.23
CA ILE A 312 23.59 8.20 6.41
C ILE A 312 22.77 7.00 5.92
N PHE A 313 23.08 5.80 6.42
CA PHE A 313 22.15 4.68 6.34
C PHE A 313 20.87 5.10 7.05
N PRO A 314 19.67 4.93 6.47
CA PRO A 314 18.44 5.09 7.23
C PRO A 314 18.46 4.02 8.34
N LEU A 315 18.81 4.45 9.55
CA LEU A 315 18.53 3.72 10.77
C LEU A 315 17.04 3.91 11.02
N MET A 316 16.26 2.90 10.63
CA MET A 316 15.08 2.50 11.39
C MET A 316 15.27 1.05 11.76
#